data_AF-A0A4V4KV16-F1
#
_entry.id   AF-A0A4V4KV16-F1
#
_cell.length_a   1.000
_cell.length_b   1.000
_cell.length_c   1.000
_cell.angle_alpha   90.00
_cell.angle_beta   90.00
_cell.angle_gamma   90.00
#
_symmetry.space_group_name_H-M   'P 1'
#
loop_
_entity.id
_entity.type
_entity.pdbx_description
1 polymer ?
#
loop_
_entity_poly.entity_id
_entity_poly.type
_entity_poly.pdbx_seq_one_letter_code
_entity_poly.pdbx_strand_id
1 'polypeptide(L)'
;MDRYLVHSTAPTGNTAEHVAHAQPAQLAGSKRKSTDAPPTIDLDDFDVPEGQVMDSCTVVRGKIKRFLDSGEMRIGQFCDAIGVSQNAYRRFMAEKGQYGGMGCDTYQSAWEFFRKRDMAGLKIPTKKQKTAAAAKAGASAASAKSSTMVGKKDAVTDISSVHLEGEDDDSVEVYDSCDEIRKKINAYLRKPGVTAAQFCRDLRDQYHSEKKPSQIQSGQLTKFRSYKGADTGNTSCVFYAAYVFFEKMRIAEGKPMSKHRQEMESIWGDSGGFNITRGHHRGYLCLGDEKPVQDQFGRIRMV
;
A
#
# COMPACT_ATOMS: atom_id res chain seq x y z
N MET A 1 -53.32 -2.41 -0.97
CA MET A 1 -52.03 -1.81 -0.57
C MET A 1 -51.36 -1.40 -1.86
N ASP A 2 -51.38 -0.11 -2.16
CA ASP A 2 -50.76 0.42 -3.37
C ASP A 2 -49.24 0.24 -3.27
N ARG A 3 -48.68 -0.56 -4.20
CA ARG A 3 -47.24 -0.79 -4.29
C ARG A 3 -46.64 0.38 -5.06
N TYR A 4 -45.99 1.28 -4.34
CA TYR A 4 -45.29 2.42 -4.94
C TYR A 4 -43.83 2.07 -5.20
N LEU A 5 -43.29 2.58 -6.31
CA LEU A 5 -41.87 2.54 -6.61
C LEU A 5 -41.12 3.56 -5.76
N VAL A 6 -40.01 3.13 -5.18
CA VAL A 6 -39.17 3.95 -4.32
C VAL A 6 -37.75 3.94 -4.85
N HIS A 7 -37.09 5.09 -4.78
CA HIS A 7 -35.68 5.20 -5.13
C HIS A 7 -34.83 4.86 -3.90
N SER A 8 -34.21 3.69 -3.90
CA SER A 8 -33.36 3.20 -2.82
C SER A 8 -31.90 3.54 -3.09
N THR A 9 -31.17 3.93 -2.05
CA THR A 9 -29.72 4.16 -2.14
C THR A 9 -29.01 2.83 -2.40
N ALA A 10 -27.91 2.88 -3.14
CA ALA A 10 -27.11 1.68 -3.37
C ALA A 10 -26.67 1.07 -2.04
N PRO A 11 -26.72 -0.27 -1.89
CA PRO A 11 -26.23 -0.92 -0.69
C PRO A 11 -24.75 -0.59 -0.53
N THR A 12 -24.42 0.30 0.41
CA THR A 12 -23.04 0.54 0.80
C THR A 12 -22.55 -0.77 1.41
N GLY A 13 -21.45 -1.34 0.90
CA GLY A 13 -20.91 -2.69 1.21
C GLY A 13 -20.52 -2.94 2.67
N ASN A 14 -21.45 -2.72 3.60
CA ASN A 14 -21.29 -2.78 5.05
C ASN A 14 -22.34 -3.69 5.71
N THR A 15 -23.12 -4.46 4.93
CA THR A 15 -24.14 -5.39 5.43
C THR A 15 -23.66 -6.84 5.56
N ALA A 16 -22.39 -7.05 5.88
CA ALA A 16 -21.91 -8.35 6.37
C ALA A 16 -21.84 -8.32 7.90
N GLU A 17 -22.55 -9.26 8.52
CA GLU A 17 -22.74 -9.42 9.95
C GLU A 17 -21.42 -9.41 10.74
N HIS A 18 -21.41 -8.60 11.82
CA HIS A 18 -20.25 -8.38 12.67
C HIS A 18 -20.05 -9.59 13.61
N VAL A 19 -19.34 -10.62 13.15
CA VAL A 19 -18.88 -11.70 14.05
C VAL A 19 -17.70 -11.18 14.87
N ALA A 20 -17.97 -10.84 16.13
CA ALA A 20 -16.98 -10.40 17.09
C ALA A 20 -15.94 -11.50 17.35
N HIS A 21 -14.68 -11.25 16.98
CA HIS A 21 -13.55 -12.05 17.45
C HIS A 21 -12.90 -11.35 18.65
N ALA A 22 -12.98 -12.00 19.80
CA ALA A 22 -12.39 -11.58 21.06
C ALA A 22 -10.85 -11.55 20.98
N GLN A 23 -10.24 -10.51 21.54
CA GLN A 23 -8.79 -10.44 21.74
C GLN A 23 -8.37 -11.39 22.88
N PRO A 24 -7.38 -12.27 22.67
CA PRO A 24 -6.79 -13.00 23.79
C PRO A 24 -5.79 -12.13 24.57
N ALA A 25 -5.75 -12.38 25.87
CA ALA A 25 -5.08 -11.63 26.92
C ALA A 25 -3.54 -11.57 26.78
N GLN A 26 -2.98 -10.41 27.16
CA GLN A 26 -1.54 -10.20 27.30
C GLN A 26 -1.01 -10.90 28.55
N LEU A 27 -0.07 -11.84 28.38
CA LEU A 27 0.72 -12.40 29.47
C LEU A 27 2.07 -11.68 29.62
N ALA A 28 2.43 -11.48 30.88
CA ALA A 28 3.53 -10.69 31.39
C ALA A 28 4.92 -11.27 31.09
N GLY A 29 5.92 -10.41 31.24
CA GLY A 29 7.25 -10.59 30.69
C GLY A 29 8.14 -11.67 31.31
N SER A 30 9.19 -12.01 30.58
CA SER A 30 10.37 -12.67 31.11
C SER A 30 11.62 -11.89 30.72
N LYS A 31 12.33 -11.42 31.75
CA LYS A 31 13.65 -10.79 31.69
C LYS A 31 14.63 -11.69 30.92
N ARG A 32 15.34 -11.14 29.94
CA ARG A 32 16.68 -11.63 29.57
C ARG A 32 17.62 -10.46 29.36
N LYS A 33 18.73 -10.53 30.09
CA LYS A 33 19.92 -9.70 30.02
C LYS A 33 20.65 -10.02 28.71
N SER A 34 21.03 -8.99 27.96
CA SER A 34 22.06 -9.14 26.91
C SER A 34 22.93 -7.90 26.95
N THR A 35 24.13 -8.10 27.48
CA THR A 35 25.34 -7.35 27.18
C THR A 35 25.67 -7.57 25.70
N ASP A 36 25.64 -6.53 24.89
CA ASP A 36 26.71 -6.24 23.93
C ASP A 36 26.48 -4.83 23.35
N ALA A 37 27.48 -3.97 23.46
CA ALA A 37 27.42 -2.58 23.00
C ALA A 37 27.80 -2.52 21.52
N PRO A 38 26.99 -1.92 20.62
CA PRO A 38 27.42 -1.61 19.27
C PRO A 38 28.43 -0.45 19.30
N PRO A 39 29.33 -0.35 18.30
CA PRO A 39 30.43 0.60 18.29
C PRO A 39 29.91 2.04 18.29
N THR A 40 30.29 2.79 19.31
CA THR A 40 30.07 4.24 19.40
C THR A 40 30.94 4.90 18.34
N ILE A 41 30.36 5.20 17.18
CA ILE A 41 30.98 6.17 16.26
C ILE A 41 30.77 7.53 16.90
N ASP A 42 31.87 8.14 17.34
CA ASP A 42 31.87 9.46 17.95
C ASP A 42 31.51 10.51 16.88
N LEU A 43 30.31 11.08 16.96
CA LEU A 43 29.76 12.03 15.99
C LEU A 43 30.27 13.47 16.23
N ASP A 44 31.13 13.68 17.22
CA ASP A 44 31.67 14.99 17.58
C ASP A 44 32.86 15.42 16.70
N ASP A 45 33.43 14.53 15.89
CA ASP A 45 34.54 14.84 14.96
C ASP A 45 34.10 15.44 13.60
N PHE A 46 32.79 15.49 13.32
CA PHE A 46 32.28 16.01 12.04
C PHE A 46 31.61 17.38 12.25
N ASP A 47 32.39 18.44 12.06
CA ASP A 47 31.92 19.81 12.14
C ASP A 47 31.05 20.15 10.91
N VAL A 48 29.81 20.60 11.12
CA VAL A 48 28.86 20.94 10.04
C VAL A 48 29.15 22.37 9.58
N PRO A 49 29.51 22.61 8.31
CA PRO A 49 29.82 23.96 7.84
C PRO A 49 28.64 24.92 8.02
N GLU A 50 28.90 26.06 8.68
CA GLU A 50 27.94 27.14 8.92
C GLU A 50 27.42 27.72 7.59
N GLY A 51 26.08 27.81 7.43
CA GLY A 51 25.45 28.44 6.26
C GLY A 51 24.66 27.53 5.30
N GLN A 52 24.47 26.25 5.62
CA GLN A 52 23.63 25.36 4.81
C GLN A 52 22.13 25.54 5.06
N VAL A 53 21.35 25.41 3.97
CA VAL A 53 19.89 25.50 4.01
C VAL A 53 19.33 24.34 4.84
N MET A 54 18.73 24.67 5.99
CA MET A 54 18.06 23.69 6.84
C MET A 54 16.81 23.13 6.15
N ASP A 55 16.58 21.83 6.32
CA ASP A 55 15.36 21.18 5.84
C ASP A 55 14.15 21.71 6.64
N SER A 56 12.98 21.89 6.03
CA SER A 56 11.79 22.38 6.77
C SER A 56 11.46 21.56 8.02
N CYS A 57 10.83 22.18 9.02
CA CYS A 57 10.45 21.53 10.29
C CYS A 57 9.59 20.27 10.08
N THR A 58 8.75 20.25 9.04
CA THR A 58 7.97 19.06 8.65
C THR A 58 8.86 17.90 8.18
N VAL A 59 9.91 18.20 7.40
CA VAL A 59 10.85 17.19 6.89
C VAL A 59 11.68 16.63 8.04
N VAL A 60 12.19 17.47 8.94
CA VAL A 60 12.95 17.05 10.12
C VAL A 60 12.10 16.16 11.04
N ARG A 61 10.85 16.54 11.34
CA ARG A 61 9.92 15.68 12.10
C ARG A 61 9.68 14.32 11.41
N GLY A 62 9.59 14.31 10.08
CA GLY A 62 9.50 13.09 9.29
C GLY A 62 10.73 12.18 9.42
N LYS A 63 11.94 12.76 9.37
CA LYS A 63 13.21 12.04 9.60
C LYS A 63 13.27 11.43 11.00
N ILE A 64 12.91 12.21 12.02
CA ILE A 64 12.87 11.72 13.41
C ILE A 64 11.91 10.54 13.58
N LYS A 65 10.68 10.63 13.04
CA LYS A 65 9.71 9.51 13.11
C LYS A 65 10.27 8.23 12.48
N ARG A 66 10.90 8.34 11.30
CA ARG A 66 11.47 7.18 10.60
C ARG A 66 12.63 6.56 11.35
N PHE A 67 13.48 7.40 11.94
CA PHE A 67 14.63 6.96 12.73
C PHE A 67 14.22 6.25 14.02
N LEU A 68 13.17 6.72 14.70
CA LEU A 68 12.66 6.06 15.89
C LEU A 68 11.88 4.78 15.54
N ASP A 69 11.13 4.80 14.42
CA ASP A 69 10.41 3.64 13.89
C ASP A 69 11.35 2.50 13.44
N SER A 70 12.61 2.81 13.08
CA SER A 70 13.59 1.77 12.72
C SER A 70 14.04 0.95 13.92
N GLY A 71 13.83 1.46 15.14
CA GLY A 71 14.24 0.81 16.38
C GLY A 71 15.74 0.91 16.66
N GLU A 72 16.50 1.71 15.90
CA GLU A 72 17.93 1.94 16.14
C GLU A 72 18.18 2.66 17.47
N MET A 73 17.33 3.62 17.84
CA MET A 73 17.38 4.33 19.12
C MET A 73 15.98 4.56 19.70
N ARG A 74 15.86 4.50 21.03
CA ARG A 74 14.64 4.92 21.74
C ARG A 74 14.58 6.44 21.84
N ILE A 75 13.38 6.99 22.05
CA ILE A 75 13.15 8.44 22.18
C ILE A 75 14.10 9.07 23.22
N GLY A 76 14.28 8.43 24.38
CA GLY A 76 15.19 8.93 25.43
C GLY A 76 16.63 9.02 24.93
N GLN A 77 17.16 7.94 24.37
CA GLN A 77 18.52 7.89 23.82
C GLN A 77 18.73 8.90 22.69
N PHE A 78 17.70 9.11 21.87
CA PHE A 78 17.75 10.12 20.81
C PHE A 78 17.81 11.54 21.37
N CYS A 79 16.99 11.83 22.39
CA CYS A 79 17.02 13.11 23.08
C CYS A 79 18.39 13.38 23.73
N ASP A 80 18.98 12.36 24.35
CA ASP A 80 20.31 12.44 24.96
C ASP A 80 21.41 12.68 23.91
N ALA A 81 21.34 11.99 22.76
CA ALA A 81 22.32 12.12 21.68
C ALA A 81 22.29 13.47 20.96
N ILE A 82 21.16 14.16 20.95
CA ILE A 82 21.04 15.51 20.37
C ILE A 82 21.08 16.61 21.44
N GLY A 83 21.26 16.26 22.71
CA GLY A 83 21.37 17.21 23.83
C GLY A 83 20.08 17.97 24.17
N VAL A 84 18.88 17.42 23.86
CA VAL A 84 17.61 18.10 24.13
C VAL A 84 16.76 17.37 25.17
N SER A 85 15.94 18.12 25.92
CA SER A 85 15.00 17.51 26.85
C SER A 85 13.87 16.76 26.12
N GLN A 86 13.37 15.67 26.72
CA GLN A 86 12.21 14.95 26.19
C GLN A 86 10.96 15.84 26.04
N ASN A 87 10.82 16.87 26.88
CA ASN A 87 9.72 17.82 26.80
C ASN A 87 9.84 18.73 25.56
N ALA A 88 11.04 19.21 25.24
CA ALA A 88 11.31 19.97 24.02
C ALA A 88 11.02 19.11 22.77
N TYR A 89 11.48 17.86 22.78
CA TYR A 89 11.16 16.88 21.75
C TYR A 89 9.65 16.69 21.54
N ARG A 90 8.89 16.47 22.62
CA ARG A 90 7.43 16.27 22.54
C ARG A 90 6.72 17.50 21.98
N ARG A 91 7.13 18.70 22.40
CA ARG A 91 6.57 19.97 21.90
C ARG A 91 6.84 20.13 20.41
N PHE A 92 8.09 19.96 19.98
CA PHE A 92 8.46 20.03 18.57
C PHE A 92 7.69 19.03 17.70
N MET A 93 7.54 17.80 18.16
CA MET A 93 6.82 16.75 17.42
C MET A 93 5.30 16.98 17.33
N ALA A 94 4.74 17.76 18.27
CA ALA A 94 3.32 18.13 18.30
C ALA A 94 2.97 19.31 17.38
N GLU A 95 3.96 20.15 17.03
CA GLU A 95 3.77 21.30 16.15
C GLU A 95 3.29 20.93 14.74
N LYS A 96 2.68 21.87 14.03
CA LYS A 96 2.16 21.68 12.66
C LYS A 96 2.64 22.80 11.73
N GLY A 97 2.67 22.50 10.43
CA GLY A 97 3.12 23.45 9.40
C GLY A 97 4.60 23.32 9.06
N GLN A 98 4.97 23.91 7.90
CA GLN A 98 6.31 23.82 7.31
C GLN A 98 7.40 24.41 8.19
N TYR A 99 7.07 25.47 8.93
CA TYR A 99 8.00 26.20 9.80
C TYR A 99 7.57 26.17 11.27
N GLY A 100 6.57 25.34 11.62
CA GLY A 100 6.14 25.15 13.00
C GLY A 100 7.26 24.52 13.83
N GLY A 101 7.79 25.29 14.78
CA GLY A 101 8.90 24.88 15.63
C GLY A 101 10.30 25.24 15.11
N MET A 102 10.43 26.20 14.18
CA MET A 102 11.73 26.65 13.66
C MET A 102 12.66 27.23 14.75
N GLY A 103 12.10 27.90 15.76
CA GLY A 103 12.86 28.42 16.90
C GLY A 103 13.06 27.41 18.04
N CYS A 104 12.87 26.12 17.80
CA CYS A 104 13.05 25.09 18.82
C CYS A 104 14.43 24.43 18.67
N ASP A 105 15.17 24.32 19.76
CA ASP A 105 16.50 23.67 19.77
C ASP A 105 16.45 22.24 19.22
N THR A 106 15.34 21.52 19.44
CA THR A 106 15.13 20.17 18.87
C THR A 106 15.17 20.15 17.35
N TYR A 107 14.71 21.21 16.67
CA TYR A 107 14.75 21.30 15.22
C TYR A 107 16.19 21.38 14.70
N GLN A 108 16.99 22.27 15.29
CA GLN A 108 18.37 22.50 14.89
C GLN A 108 19.26 21.29 15.21
N SER A 109 19.24 20.81 16.45
CA SER A 109 20.06 19.67 16.88
C SER A 109 19.67 18.37 16.17
N ALA A 110 18.39 18.15 15.87
CA ALA A 110 17.98 16.97 15.09
C ALA A 110 18.42 17.06 13.62
N TRP A 111 18.40 18.26 13.01
CA TRP A 111 18.88 18.44 11.64
C TRP A 111 20.39 18.17 11.53
N GLU A 112 21.18 18.70 12.47
CA GLU A 112 22.62 18.45 12.58
C GLU A 112 22.92 16.96 12.78
N PHE A 113 22.21 16.28 13.69
CA PHE A 113 22.36 14.85 13.92
C PHE A 113 22.16 14.02 12.64
N PHE A 114 21.11 14.30 11.87
CA PHE A 114 20.88 13.58 10.62
C PHE A 114 21.89 13.93 9.53
N ARG A 115 22.44 15.15 9.53
CA ARG A 115 23.50 15.55 8.58
C ARG A 115 24.83 14.88 8.91
N LYS A 116 25.22 14.87 10.17
CA LYS A 116 26.39 14.12 10.66
C LYS A 116 26.26 12.63 10.30
N ARG A 117 25.07 12.06 10.46
CA ARG A 117 24.76 10.67 10.08
C ARG A 117 24.82 10.43 8.56
N ASP A 118 24.32 11.37 7.77
CA ASP A 118 24.40 11.33 6.29
C ASP A 118 25.86 11.45 5.81
N MET A 119 26.68 12.31 6.42
CA MET A 119 28.12 12.45 6.12
C MET A 119 28.93 11.21 6.53
N ALA A 120 28.55 10.55 7.61
CA ALA A 120 29.12 9.26 8.03
C ALA A 120 28.63 8.08 7.16
N GLY A 121 27.84 8.31 6.11
CA GLY A 121 27.33 7.28 5.20
C GLY A 121 26.21 6.40 5.78
N LEU A 122 25.71 6.73 6.97
CA LEU A 122 24.67 6.00 7.69
C LEU A 122 23.28 6.53 7.29
N LYS A 123 22.78 6.09 6.13
CA LYS A 123 21.47 6.50 5.62
C LYS A 123 20.36 6.18 6.61
N ILE A 124 19.49 7.17 6.88
CA ILE A 124 18.30 7.00 7.73
C ILE A 124 17.45 5.86 7.18
N PRO A 125 17.12 4.82 7.98
CA PRO A 125 16.35 3.68 7.50
C PRO A 125 14.97 4.11 7.03
N THR A 126 14.71 3.97 5.73
CA THR A 126 13.39 4.17 5.14
C THR A 126 12.57 2.92 5.32
N LYS A 127 12.06 2.70 6.54
CA LYS A 127 11.02 1.70 6.91
C LYS A 127 10.91 0.48 5.97
N LYS A 128 12.02 -0.26 5.81
CA LYS A 128 12.05 -1.57 5.17
C LYS A 128 13.31 -2.34 5.58
N GLN A 129 13.47 -2.61 6.87
CA GLN A 129 14.35 -3.69 7.32
C GLN A 129 14.03 -4.02 8.78
N LYS A 130 13.20 -5.03 9.02
CA LYS A 130 13.41 -5.92 10.15
C LYS A 130 14.33 -7.02 9.62
N THR A 131 15.52 -7.07 10.19
CA THR A 131 16.59 -8.02 9.96
C THR A 131 16.12 -9.46 10.17
N ALA A 132 16.11 -10.24 9.08
CA ALA A 132 16.21 -11.70 9.13
C ALA A 132 17.66 -12.05 8.81
N ALA A 133 18.52 -12.03 9.83
CA ALA A 133 19.92 -12.41 9.72
C ALA A 133 20.33 -13.17 10.99
N ALA A 134 19.90 -14.44 11.08
CA ALA A 134 20.49 -15.45 11.95
C ALA A 134 19.83 -16.82 11.68
N ALA A 135 20.19 -17.47 10.56
CA ALA A 135 20.07 -18.93 10.38
C ALA A 135 20.68 -19.36 9.02
N LYS A 136 22.00 -19.27 8.89
CA LYS A 136 22.74 -20.11 7.93
C LYS A 136 24.11 -20.47 8.50
N ALA A 137 24.12 -21.51 9.32
CA ALA A 137 25.27 -22.38 9.50
C ALA A 137 24.73 -23.76 9.90
N GLY A 138 24.95 -24.78 9.06
CA GLY A 138 24.67 -26.17 9.43
C GLY A 138 24.16 -27.07 8.31
N ALA A 139 25.10 -27.79 7.71
CA ALA A 139 24.98 -29.15 7.15
C ALA A 139 24.23 -29.38 5.82
N SER A 140 25.06 -29.60 4.80
CA SER A 140 24.82 -30.39 3.60
C SER A 140 24.47 -31.85 3.90
N ALA A 141 23.56 -32.46 3.12
CA ALA A 141 23.82 -33.63 2.25
C ALA A 141 22.55 -34.49 1.97
N ALA A 142 22.30 -34.74 0.67
CA ALA A 142 21.47 -35.78 0.04
C ALA A 142 19.95 -35.79 0.34
N SER A 143 19.03 -35.98 -0.61
CA SER A 143 19.09 -36.68 -1.90
C SER A 143 18.11 -36.10 -2.94
N ALA A 144 18.29 -36.55 -4.18
CA ALA A 144 17.70 -36.07 -5.42
C ALA A 144 16.19 -36.35 -5.62
N LYS A 145 15.49 -35.41 -6.28
CA LYS A 145 14.83 -35.62 -7.58
C LYS A 145 14.07 -34.36 -8.04
N SER A 146 14.36 -33.96 -9.29
CA SER A 146 13.46 -33.39 -10.31
C SER A 146 12.47 -32.30 -9.87
N SER A 147 12.47 -31.08 -10.38
CA SER A 147 12.57 -30.67 -11.79
C SER A 147 12.87 -29.16 -11.88
N THR A 148 13.65 -28.81 -12.89
CA THR A 148 14.06 -27.48 -13.36
C THR A 148 13.08 -26.34 -13.06
N MET A 149 13.41 -25.52 -12.06
CA MET A 149 12.89 -24.16 -11.88
C MET A 149 14.08 -23.19 -11.92
N VAL A 150 14.44 -22.77 -13.13
CA VAL A 150 15.19 -21.52 -13.37
C VAL A 150 14.14 -20.41 -13.24
N GLY A 151 14.30 -19.33 -12.49
CA GLY A 151 15.33 -18.88 -11.59
C GLY A 151 14.73 -17.63 -10.94
N LYS A 152 14.95 -17.47 -9.64
CA LYS A 152 14.48 -16.33 -8.85
C LYS A 152 15.02 -15.01 -9.44
N LYS A 153 14.21 -14.34 -10.26
CA LYS A 153 14.34 -12.93 -10.59
C LYS A 153 13.27 -12.18 -9.80
N ASP A 154 13.69 -11.48 -8.76
CA ASP A 154 12.95 -10.32 -8.24
C ASP A 154 13.08 -9.16 -9.25
N ALA A 155 12.61 -9.41 -10.48
CA ALA A 155 12.42 -8.42 -11.52
C ALA A 155 10.92 -8.24 -11.68
N VAL A 156 10.46 -6.99 -11.73
CA VAL A 156 9.11 -6.67 -12.20
C VAL A 156 8.90 -7.46 -13.50
N THR A 157 7.94 -8.38 -13.50
CA THR A 157 7.64 -9.23 -14.64
C THR A 157 7.42 -8.34 -15.87
N ASP A 158 8.16 -8.57 -16.95
CA ASP A 158 7.95 -7.80 -18.18
C ASP A 158 6.60 -8.19 -18.77
N ILE A 159 5.66 -7.24 -18.75
CA ILE A 159 4.30 -7.40 -19.26
C ILE A 159 4.14 -6.87 -20.69
N SER A 160 5.20 -6.29 -21.27
CA SER A 160 5.14 -5.56 -22.54
C SER A 160 4.86 -6.46 -23.74
N SER A 161 5.22 -7.75 -23.65
CA SER A 161 5.02 -8.75 -24.70
C SER A 161 3.65 -9.42 -24.67
N VAL A 162 2.84 -9.16 -23.64
CA VAL A 162 1.50 -9.74 -23.52
C VAL A 162 0.48 -8.74 -24.05
N HIS A 163 -0.42 -9.23 -24.87
CA HIS A 163 -1.52 -8.44 -25.43
C HIS A 163 -2.86 -9.09 -25.05
N LEU A 164 -3.81 -8.28 -24.60
CA LEU A 164 -5.19 -8.70 -24.32
C LEU A 164 -6.13 -8.30 -25.47
N GLU A 165 -7.16 -9.10 -25.70
CA GLU A 165 -8.22 -8.73 -26.65
C GLU A 165 -8.95 -7.46 -26.18
N GLY A 166 -9.05 -6.47 -27.07
CA GLY A 166 -9.62 -5.15 -26.76
C GLY A 166 -8.66 -4.16 -26.07
N GLU A 167 -7.36 -4.49 -25.95
CA GLU A 167 -6.37 -3.62 -25.32
C GLU A 167 -6.10 -2.33 -26.12
N ASP A 168 -6.15 -2.40 -27.45
CA ASP A 168 -5.85 -1.26 -28.34
C ASP A 168 -6.93 -0.15 -28.24
N ASP A 169 -8.19 -0.53 -28.01
CA ASP A 169 -9.35 0.38 -27.95
C ASP A 169 -9.81 0.71 -26.52
N ASP A 170 -9.06 0.24 -25.52
CA ASP A 170 -9.43 0.25 -24.11
C ASP A 170 -10.85 -0.31 -23.86
N SER A 171 -11.13 -1.46 -24.46
CA SER A 171 -12.41 -2.19 -24.42
C SER A 171 -12.31 -3.57 -23.76
N VAL A 172 -11.17 -3.88 -23.12
CA VAL A 172 -10.94 -5.16 -22.41
C VAL A 172 -12.06 -5.40 -21.38
N GLU A 173 -12.69 -6.56 -21.48
CA GLU A 173 -13.72 -7.00 -20.54
C GLU A 173 -13.14 -7.32 -19.16
N VAL A 174 -13.76 -6.77 -18.12
CA VAL A 174 -13.28 -6.87 -16.74
C VAL A 174 -13.99 -7.98 -15.98
N TYR A 175 -13.25 -8.96 -15.48
CA TYR A 175 -13.80 -10.12 -14.73
C TYR A 175 -13.27 -10.23 -13.29
N ASP A 176 -12.94 -9.09 -12.68
CA ASP A 176 -12.69 -8.99 -11.25
C ASP A 176 -13.61 -7.95 -10.60
N SER A 177 -13.94 -8.16 -9.34
CA SER A 177 -14.54 -7.11 -8.50
C SER A 177 -13.51 -6.07 -8.07
N CYS A 178 -13.98 -4.89 -7.66
CA CYS A 178 -13.14 -3.85 -7.08
C CYS A 178 -12.38 -4.35 -5.84
N ASP A 179 -13.00 -5.20 -5.00
CA ASP A 179 -12.35 -5.78 -3.83
C ASP A 179 -11.18 -6.68 -4.20
N GLU A 180 -11.30 -7.52 -5.24
CA GLU A 180 -10.19 -8.33 -5.71
C GLU A 180 -9.06 -7.48 -6.29
N ILE A 181 -9.37 -6.46 -7.09
CA ILE A 181 -8.34 -5.53 -7.58
C ILE A 181 -7.62 -4.82 -6.43
N ARG A 182 -8.35 -4.39 -5.38
CA ARG A 182 -7.70 -3.81 -4.18
C ARG A 182 -6.77 -4.81 -3.50
N LYS A 183 -7.15 -6.10 -3.39
CA LYS A 183 -6.28 -7.16 -2.85
C LYS A 183 -5.01 -7.33 -3.70
N LYS A 184 -5.14 -7.40 -5.03
CA LYS A 184 -4.02 -7.52 -5.98
C LYS A 184 -3.07 -6.32 -5.89
N ILE A 185 -3.60 -5.09 -5.86
CA ILE A 185 -2.82 -3.85 -5.68
C ILE A 185 -2.04 -3.90 -4.35
N ASN A 186 -2.70 -4.24 -3.25
CA ASN A 186 -2.07 -4.30 -1.94
C ASN A 186 -0.98 -5.38 -1.86
N ALA A 187 -1.15 -6.51 -2.54
CA ALA A 187 -0.11 -7.54 -2.64
C ALA A 187 1.08 -7.07 -3.49
N TYR A 188 0.81 -6.42 -4.64
CA TYR A 188 1.83 -5.92 -5.54
C TYR A 188 2.73 -4.85 -4.88
N LEU A 189 2.12 -3.88 -4.20
CA LEU A 189 2.86 -2.81 -3.52
C LEU A 189 3.69 -3.28 -2.30
N ARG A 190 3.47 -4.51 -1.81
CA ARG A 190 4.31 -5.10 -0.75
C ARG A 190 5.62 -5.68 -1.30
N LYS A 191 5.70 -5.99 -2.59
CA LYS A 191 6.91 -6.56 -3.22
C LYS A 191 8.11 -5.61 -3.04
N PRO A 192 9.34 -6.11 -2.85
CA PRO A 192 10.54 -5.28 -2.89
C PRO A 192 10.70 -4.60 -4.25
N GLY A 193 11.25 -3.38 -4.28
CA GLY A 193 11.48 -2.63 -5.53
C GLY A 193 10.28 -1.92 -6.15
N VAL A 194 9.04 -2.30 -5.81
CA VAL A 194 7.83 -1.63 -6.34
C VAL A 194 7.52 -0.36 -5.56
N THR A 195 7.41 0.77 -6.27
CA THR A 195 6.95 2.04 -5.69
C THR A 195 5.55 2.38 -6.20
N ALA A 196 4.73 3.06 -5.37
CA ALA A 196 3.40 3.49 -5.79
C ALA A 196 3.44 4.45 -7.00
N ALA A 197 4.48 5.29 -7.07
CA ALA A 197 4.66 6.22 -8.19
C ALA A 197 5.01 5.48 -9.50
N GLN A 198 5.86 4.45 -9.44
CA GLN A 198 6.13 3.61 -10.60
C GLN A 198 4.86 2.87 -11.03
N PHE A 199 4.15 2.26 -10.08
CA PHE A 199 2.91 1.57 -10.40
C PHE A 199 1.86 2.49 -11.04
N CYS A 200 1.73 3.75 -10.59
CA CYS A 200 0.85 4.72 -11.26
C CYS A 200 1.24 5.01 -12.72
N ARG A 201 2.54 4.97 -13.06
CA ARG A 201 3.00 5.07 -14.46
C ARG A 201 2.65 3.79 -15.23
N ASP A 202 2.97 2.64 -14.66
CA ASP A 202 2.66 1.33 -15.27
C ASP A 202 1.15 1.20 -15.58
N LEU A 203 0.28 1.66 -14.68
CA LEU A 203 -1.18 1.70 -14.88
C LEU A 203 -1.60 2.66 -16.00
N ARG A 204 -0.97 3.84 -16.09
CA ARG A 204 -1.25 4.80 -17.16
C ARG A 204 -0.92 4.19 -18.52
N ASP A 205 0.14 3.39 -18.59
CA ASP A 205 0.63 2.78 -19.82
C ASP A 205 -0.27 1.62 -20.30
N GLN A 206 -1.25 1.19 -19.51
CA GLN A 206 -2.27 0.23 -19.95
C GLN A 206 -3.41 0.86 -20.75
N TYR A 207 -3.41 2.18 -20.93
CA TYR A 207 -4.37 2.89 -21.77
C TYR A 207 -3.75 3.25 -23.12
N HIS A 208 -4.46 2.92 -24.20
CA HIS A 208 -4.00 3.09 -25.59
C HIS A 208 -4.88 4.03 -26.42
N SER A 209 -6.14 4.25 -26.02
CA SER A 209 -7.09 5.11 -26.71
C SER A 209 -7.12 6.55 -26.17
N GLU A 210 -8.03 7.37 -26.71
CA GLU A 210 -8.32 8.73 -26.22
C GLU A 210 -8.79 8.77 -24.76
N LYS A 211 -9.26 7.64 -24.20
CA LYS A 211 -9.64 7.52 -22.79
C LYS A 211 -8.44 7.57 -21.84
N LYS A 212 -7.21 7.54 -22.38
CA LYS A 212 -5.98 7.60 -21.60
C LYS A 212 -5.96 8.84 -20.71
N PRO A 213 -5.97 8.69 -19.38
CA PRO A 213 -5.90 9.84 -18.47
C PRO A 213 -4.56 10.54 -18.68
N SER A 214 -4.46 11.86 -18.48
CA SER A 214 -3.20 12.62 -18.62
C SER A 214 -2.17 12.33 -17.52
N GLN A 215 -2.62 11.81 -16.36
CA GLN A 215 -1.79 11.23 -15.32
C GLN A 215 -2.68 10.43 -14.36
N ILE A 216 -2.21 9.26 -13.91
CA ILE A 216 -2.80 8.58 -12.75
C ILE A 216 -2.08 9.07 -11.50
N GLN A 217 -2.79 9.78 -10.64
CA GLN A 217 -2.24 10.35 -9.41
C GLN A 217 -2.19 9.34 -8.27
N SER A 218 -1.19 9.44 -7.40
CA SER A 218 -1.07 8.62 -6.18
C SER A 218 -2.27 8.78 -5.24
N GLY A 219 -2.92 9.96 -5.23
CA GLY A 219 -4.15 10.22 -4.51
C GLY A 219 -5.32 9.37 -5.01
N GLN A 220 -5.48 9.19 -6.32
CA GLN A 220 -6.52 8.34 -6.92
C GLN A 220 -6.32 6.87 -6.54
N LEU A 221 -5.08 6.39 -6.62
CA LEU A 221 -4.72 5.04 -6.17
C LEU A 221 -5.03 4.82 -4.69
N THR A 222 -4.67 5.80 -3.84
CA THR A 222 -4.93 5.74 -2.39
C THR A 222 -6.42 5.75 -2.09
N LYS A 223 -7.19 6.60 -2.78
CA LYS A 223 -8.65 6.69 -2.64
C LYS A 223 -9.33 5.38 -3.04
N PHE A 224 -8.97 4.82 -4.20
CA PHE A 224 -9.51 3.54 -4.67
C PHE A 224 -9.26 2.41 -3.67
N ARG A 225 -8.06 2.36 -3.08
CA ARG A 225 -7.69 1.36 -2.05
C ARG A 225 -8.42 1.53 -0.72
N SER A 226 -8.96 2.72 -0.44
CA SER A 226 -9.70 3.01 0.79
C SER A 226 -11.17 2.58 0.74
N TYR A 227 -11.71 2.33 -0.46
CA TYR A 227 -13.08 1.88 -0.65
C TYR A 227 -13.27 0.41 -0.22
N LYS A 228 -14.54 0.04 -0.07
CA LYS A 228 -15.01 -1.32 0.23
C LYS A 228 -16.22 -1.64 -0.62
N GLY A 229 -16.44 -2.91 -0.94
CA GLY A 229 -17.54 -3.36 -1.78
C GLY A 229 -17.08 -3.71 -3.20
N ALA A 230 -17.86 -4.59 -3.84
CA ALA A 230 -17.53 -5.23 -5.10
C ALA A 230 -17.52 -4.25 -6.29
N ASP A 231 -18.36 -3.21 -6.27
CA ASP A 231 -18.50 -2.22 -7.35
C ASP A 231 -17.96 -0.83 -7.00
N THR A 232 -17.55 -0.60 -5.75
CA THR A 232 -17.25 0.76 -5.27
C THR A 232 -15.91 1.25 -5.84
N GLY A 233 -15.99 2.14 -6.83
CA GLY A 233 -14.84 2.60 -7.59
C GLY A 233 -14.70 1.94 -8.98
N ASN A 234 -15.72 1.22 -9.43
CA ASN A 234 -15.77 0.56 -10.74
C ASN A 234 -15.56 1.50 -11.95
N THR A 235 -15.94 2.77 -11.83
CA THR A 235 -15.71 3.78 -12.87
C THR A 235 -14.36 4.49 -12.75
N SER A 236 -13.50 4.09 -11.82
CA SER A 236 -12.18 4.71 -11.65
C SER A 236 -11.23 4.22 -12.74
N CYS A 237 -10.43 5.12 -13.31
CA CYS A 237 -9.38 4.74 -14.25
C CYS A 237 -8.34 3.77 -13.63
N VAL A 238 -8.16 3.83 -12.30
CA VAL A 238 -7.28 2.90 -11.58
C VAL A 238 -7.82 1.47 -11.65
N PHE A 239 -9.13 1.29 -11.65
CA PHE A 239 -9.74 -0.04 -11.63
C PHE A 239 -9.48 -0.80 -12.93
N TYR A 240 -9.88 -0.21 -14.07
CA TYR A 240 -9.66 -0.80 -15.39
C TYR A 240 -8.17 -1.04 -15.67
N ALA A 241 -7.32 -0.02 -15.51
CA ALA A 241 -5.89 -0.17 -15.75
C ALA A 241 -5.25 -1.24 -14.87
N ALA A 242 -5.65 -1.32 -13.59
CA ALA A 242 -5.11 -2.33 -12.68
C ALA A 242 -5.54 -3.74 -13.10
N TYR A 243 -6.79 -3.92 -13.54
CA TYR A 243 -7.23 -5.19 -14.08
C TYR A 243 -6.36 -5.61 -15.28
N VAL A 244 -6.24 -4.77 -16.30
CA VAL A 244 -5.40 -5.04 -17.49
C VAL A 244 -3.96 -5.37 -17.10
N PHE A 245 -3.36 -4.56 -16.22
CA PHE A 245 -2.00 -4.78 -15.71
C PHE A 245 -1.84 -6.15 -15.04
N PHE A 246 -2.72 -6.48 -14.09
CA PHE A 246 -2.63 -7.74 -13.36
C PHE A 246 -2.90 -8.94 -14.25
N GLU A 247 -3.70 -8.73 -15.30
CA GLU A 247 -4.09 -9.81 -16.19
C GLU A 247 -2.98 -10.14 -17.19
N LYS A 248 -2.31 -9.10 -17.72
CA LYS A 248 -1.05 -9.26 -18.46
C LYS A 248 0.02 -9.93 -17.61
N MET A 249 0.17 -9.51 -16.35
CA MET A 249 1.11 -10.12 -15.42
C MET A 249 0.79 -11.60 -15.15
N ARG A 250 -0.48 -11.99 -15.03
CA ARG A 250 -0.88 -13.39 -14.86
C ARG A 250 -0.47 -14.24 -16.07
N ILE A 251 -0.74 -13.75 -17.29
CA ILE A 251 -0.37 -14.45 -18.53
C ILE A 251 1.14 -14.57 -18.65
N ALA A 252 1.89 -13.49 -18.40
CA ALA A 252 3.35 -13.49 -18.42
C ALA A 252 3.95 -14.48 -17.40
N GLU A 253 3.32 -14.63 -16.24
CA GLU A 253 3.74 -15.58 -15.20
C GLU A 253 3.18 -17.01 -15.42
N GLY A 254 2.36 -17.24 -16.45
CA GLY A 254 1.74 -18.54 -16.73
C GLY A 254 0.79 -19.04 -15.65
N LYS A 255 0.22 -18.15 -14.83
CA LYS A 255 -0.63 -18.54 -13.70
C LYS A 255 -2.06 -18.87 -14.16
N PRO A 256 -2.72 -19.86 -13.54
CA PRO A 256 -4.13 -20.12 -13.82
C PRO A 256 -5.01 -18.96 -13.36
N MET A 257 -6.22 -18.89 -13.91
CA MET A 257 -7.24 -17.93 -13.46
C MET A 257 -7.65 -18.23 -12.01
N SER A 258 -7.96 -17.19 -11.24
CA SER A 258 -8.45 -17.35 -9.88
C SER A 258 -9.88 -17.92 -9.90
N LYS A 259 -10.29 -18.58 -8.81
CA LYS A 259 -11.67 -19.05 -8.65
C LYS A 259 -12.68 -17.89 -8.75
N HIS A 260 -12.35 -16.73 -8.17
CA HIS A 260 -13.21 -15.53 -8.27
C HIS A 260 -13.37 -15.09 -9.73
N ARG A 261 -12.30 -15.10 -10.53
CA ARG A 261 -12.37 -14.74 -11.95
C ARG A 261 -13.26 -15.70 -12.73
N GLN A 262 -13.14 -17.00 -12.50
CA GLN A 262 -13.99 -18.01 -13.14
C GLN A 262 -15.48 -17.81 -12.79
N GLU A 263 -15.78 -17.51 -11.53
CA GLU A 263 -17.14 -17.20 -11.09
C GLU A 263 -17.65 -15.88 -11.69
N MET A 264 -16.80 -14.86 -11.79
CA MET A 264 -17.13 -13.59 -12.46
C MET A 264 -17.41 -13.76 -13.95
N GLU A 265 -16.61 -14.56 -14.66
CA GLU A 265 -16.84 -14.91 -16.08
C GLU A 265 -18.16 -15.67 -16.23
N SER A 266 -18.45 -16.63 -15.34
CA SER A 266 -19.74 -17.35 -15.35
C SER A 266 -20.95 -16.45 -15.08
N ILE A 267 -20.78 -15.35 -14.36
CA ILE A 267 -21.87 -14.46 -13.96
C ILE A 267 -22.07 -13.33 -14.98
N TRP A 268 -20.96 -12.72 -15.42
CA TRP A 268 -20.95 -11.48 -16.20
C TRP A 268 -20.54 -11.70 -17.66
N GLY A 269 -20.13 -12.90 -18.06
CA GLY A 269 -19.70 -13.21 -19.43
C GLY A 269 -20.77 -12.85 -20.47
N ASP A 270 -22.02 -13.23 -20.22
CA ASP A 270 -23.15 -12.91 -21.11
C ASP A 270 -23.47 -11.40 -21.17
N SER A 271 -22.95 -10.61 -20.21
CA SER A 271 -23.14 -9.16 -20.11
C SER A 271 -21.95 -8.35 -20.64
N GLY A 272 -20.93 -8.99 -21.20
CA GLY A 272 -19.69 -8.32 -21.64
C GLY A 272 -18.80 -7.85 -20.47
N GLY A 273 -18.85 -8.57 -19.34
CA GLY A 273 -18.01 -8.32 -18.17
C GLY A 273 -18.64 -7.44 -17.08
N PHE A 274 -17.83 -7.20 -16.04
CA PHE A 274 -18.21 -6.40 -14.89
C PHE A 274 -18.41 -4.93 -15.27
N ASN A 275 -19.44 -4.31 -14.72
CA ASN A 275 -19.81 -2.95 -15.11
C ASN A 275 -18.75 -1.92 -14.68
N ILE A 276 -18.14 -1.25 -15.66
CA ILE A 276 -17.14 -0.18 -15.44
C ILE A 276 -17.64 1.23 -15.79
N THR A 277 -18.89 1.36 -16.26
CA THR A 277 -19.44 2.62 -16.80
C THR A 277 -20.46 3.27 -15.88
N ARG A 278 -21.29 2.46 -15.20
CA ARG A 278 -22.34 2.89 -14.29
C ARG A 278 -21.79 2.90 -12.87
N GLY A 279 -21.55 4.11 -12.34
CA GLY A 279 -21.03 4.27 -10.99
C GLY A 279 -21.97 3.76 -9.89
N HIS A 280 -21.39 3.14 -8.87
CA HIS A 280 -22.08 2.61 -7.67
C HIS A 280 -22.98 3.62 -6.93
N HIS A 281 -22.76 4.93 -7.08
CA HIS A 281 -23.55 5.97 -6.41
C HIS A 281 -24.96 6.14 -6.99
N ARG A 282 -25.24 5.53 -8.15
CA ARG A 282 -26.57 5.56 -8.76
C ARG A 282 -27.48 4.61 -7.99
N GLY A 283 -28.59 5.15 -7.46
CA GLY A 283 -29.58 4.37 -6.73
C GLY A 283 -30.28 3.32 -7.59
N TYR A 284 -31.08 2.51 -6.92
CA TYR A 284 -31.92 1.47 -7.51
C TYR A 284 -33.38 1.87 -7.39
N LEU A 285 -34.14 1.64 -8.46
CA LEU A 285 -35.59 1.77 -8.43
C LEU A 285 -36.16 0.40 -8.05
N CYS A 286 -36.79 0.29 -6.89
CA CYS A 286 -37.38 -0.95 -6.38
C CYS A 286 -38.76 -0.71 -5.77
N LEU A 287 -39.51 -1.78 -5.49
CA LEU A 287 -40.77 -1.66 -4.77
C LEU A 287 -40.51 -1.27 -3.30
N GLY A 288 -41.49 -0.63 -2.65
CA GLY A 288 -41.32 -0.13 -1.28
C GLY A 288 -41.07 -1.20 -0.21
N ASP A 289 -41.42 -2.44 -0.49
CA ASP A 289 -41.13 -3.62 0.34
C ASP A 289 -39.81 -4.32 -0.02
N GLU A 290 -39.18 -3.95 -1.14
CA GLU A 290 -37.93 -4.54 -1.61
C GLU A 290 -36.71 -3.70 -1.21
N LYS A 291 -35.60 -4.38 -0.91
CA LYS A 291 -34.31 -3.76 -0.64
C LYS A 291 -33.23 -4.33 -1.57
N PRO A 292 -32.45 -3.47 -2.25
CA PRO A 292 -31.31 -3.94 -3.04
C PRO A 292 -30.19 -4.43 -2.11
N VAL A 293 -29.76 -5.68 -2.28
CA VAL A 293 -28.60 -6.27 -1.61
C VAL A 293 -27.57 -6.67 -2.65
N GLN A 294 -26.31 -6.30 -2.42
CA GLN A 294 -25.19 -6.63 -3.30
C GLN A 294 -24.41 -7.84 -2.78
N ASP A 295 -24.14 -8.81 -3.66
CA ASP A 295 -23.23 -9.92 -3.37
C ASP A 295 -21.75 -9.57 -3.62
N GLN A 296 -20.84 -10.48 -3.26
CA GLN A 296 -19.40 -10.29 -3.45
C GLN A 296 -18.95 -10.16 -4.92
N PHE A 297 -19.80 -10.52 -5.88
CA PHE A 297 -19.56 -10.39 -7.32
C PHE A 297 -20.21 -9.14 -7.91
N GLY A 298 -20.77 -8.27 -7.04
CA GLY A 298 -21.43 -7.03 -7.42
C GLY A 298 -22.84 -7.20 -8.00
N ARG A 299 -23.42 -8.41 -7.96
CA ARG A 299 -24.80 -8.61 -8.39
C ARG A 299 -25.75 -8.04 -7.37
N ILE A 300 -26.80 -7.40 -7.86
CA ILE A 300 -27.87 -6.85 -7.04
C ILE A 300 -29.04 -7.82 -7.07
N ARG A 301 -29.54 -8.15 -5.89
CA ARG A 301 -30.80 -8.89 -5.71
C ARG A 301 -31.74 -8.02 -4.88
N MET A 302 -33.00 -7.99 -5.27
CA MET A 302 -34.05 -7.41 -4.44
C MET A 302 -34.49 -8.45 -3.42
N VAL A 303 -34.53 -8.07 -2.15
CA VAL A 303 -34.99 -8.91 -1.02
C VAL A 303 -36.10 -8.23 -0.24
#